data_AF-A0A501X9Q3-F1
#
_entry.id   AF-A0A501X9Q3-F1
#
_cell.length_a   1.000
_cell.length_b   1.000
_cell.length_c   1.000
_cell.angle_alpha   90.00
_cell.angle_beta   90.00
_cell.angle_gamma   90.00
#
_symmetry.space_group_name_H-M   'P 1'
#
loop_
_entity.id
_entity.type
_entity.pdbx_description
1 polymer ?
#
loop_
_entity_poly.entity_id
_entity_poly.type
_entity_poly.pdbx_seq_one_letter_code
_entity_poly.pdbx_strand_id
1 'polypeptide(L)'
;MQEAKDAIAKNNQNKADKIEEINNKFKEIEEWIKGNLTKLGLQSIKEKLENQVEQAKSDLDQANEEQLNEKLNNLDQDLTEAKQELANWNQANDNLQGVIGIANGLLPDLSQDSSLAQAKKDLEKAISLANQGVDNHNKEQLINDKAALDQAIEKAHEAINKYKEDKNETLFKINESLEYWNRYYHAGSEWNNKYPQYENKFDKYFEAGINADESQNLTELTQISNNLAFSLGWRRAIEAVDGMKKQLENSWFENQALAHIKDQYENAINQWNAIGDNPEKYSGSETLTKAIELYNISKEFEDQRESVDAELKRVETNWNTYDQNIKKYQKEALELLPKLDKYSQLKEDKQNLEQALQNLNYTEKTDPITILDQQTDLFNALIKAQKDFSDAEK
;
A
#
# COMPACT_ATOMS: atom_id res chain seq x y z
N MET A 1 8.74 -4.68 -103.04
CA MET A 1 8.10 -3.40 -102.69
C MET A 1 6.74 -3.60 -102.00
N GLN A 2 5.91 -4.56 -102.44
CA GLN A 2 4.67 -4.93 -101.75
C GLN A 2 4.91 -5.56 -100.37
N GLU A 3 5.83 -6.52 -100.26
CA GLU A 3 6.18 -7.19 -98.99
C GLU A 3 6.62 -6.22 -97.88
N ALA A 4 7.36 -5.15 -98.24
CA ALA A 4 7.77 -4.12 -97.28
C ALA A 4 6.60 -3.25 -96.81
N LYS A 5 5.62 -2.97 -97.68
CA LYS A 5 4.39 -2.25 -97.29
C LYS A 5 3.51 -3.10 -96.38
N ASP A 6 3.40 -4.40 -96.67
CA ASP A 6 2.62 -5.34 -95.86
C ASP A 6 3.25 -5.52 -94.46
N ALA A 7 4.59 -5.56 -94.37
CA ALA A 7 5.31 -5.61 -93.09
C ALA A 7 5.13 -4.34 -92.24
N ILE A 8 5.16 -3.15 -92.85
CA ILE A 8 4.90 -1.88 -92.16
C ILE A 8 3.46 -1.81 -91.67
N ALA A 9 2.50 -2.20 -92.51
CA ALA A 9 1.08 -2.23 -92.13
C ALA A 9 0.83 -3.17 -90.95
N LYS A 10 1.42 -4.37 -90.97
CA LYS A 10 1.31 -5.34 -89.87
C LYS A 10 1.93 -4.83 -88.57
N ASN A 11 3.09 -4.18 -88.63
CA ASN A 11 3.73 -3.58 -87.45
C ASN A 11 2.89 -2.44 -86.86
N ASN A 12 2.36 -1.55 -87.71
CA ASN A 12 1.46 -0.48 -87.27
C ASN A 12 0.18 -1.03 -86.61
N GLN A 13 -0.35 -2.15 -87.11
CA GLN A 13 -1.51 -2.79 -86.53
C GLN A 13 -1.20 -3.46 -85.19
N ASN A 14 -0.11 -4.23 -85.08
CA ASN A 14 0.36 -4.79 -83.80
C ASN A 14 0.57 -3.68 -82.75
N LYS A 15 1.13 -2.54 -83.15
CA LYS A 15 1.32 -1.38 -82.27
C LYS A 15 -0.02 -0.81 -81.80
N ALA A 16 -1.00 -0.67 -82.70
CA ALA A 16 -2.33 -0.17 -82.34
C ALA A 16 -3.04 -1.11 -81.36
N ASP A 17 -3.00 -2.42 -81.62
CA ASP A 17 -3.58 -3.44 -80.73
C ASP A 17 -2.94 -3.39 -79.34
N LYS A 18 -1.61 -3.21 -79.26
CA LYS A 18 -0.88 -3.11 -78.00
C LYS A 18 -1.21 -1.83 -77.21
N ILE A 19 -1.39 -0.71 -77.90
CA ILE A 19 -1.84 0.54 -77.29
C ILE A 19 -3.27 0.37 -76.73
N GLU A 20 -4.15 -0.35 -77.43
CA GLU A 20 -5.49 -0.68 -76.93
C GLU A 20 -5.44 -1.55 -75.66
N GLU A 21 -4.58 -2.57 -75.62
CA GLU A 21 -4.35 -3.38 -74.41
C GLU A 21 -3.91 -2.52 -73.22
N ILE A 22 -2.94 -1.61 -73.41
CA ILE A 22 -2.46 -0.70 -72.37
C ILE A 22 -3.57 0.25 -71.91
N ASN A 23 -4.35 0.82 -72.84
CA ASN A 23 -5.48 1.69 -72.50
C ASN A 23 -6.56 0.95 -71.68
N ASN A 24 -6.81 -0.31 -71.98
CA ASN A 24 -7.69 -1.15 -71.17
C ASN A 24 -7.10 -1.42 -69.79
N LYS A 25 -5.78 -1.61 -69.70
CA LYS A 25 -5.08 -1.76 -68.41
C LYS A 25 -5.16 -0.50 -67.55
N PHE A 26 -5.07 0.69 -68.15
CA PHE A 26 -5.29 1.95 -67.42
C PHE A 26 -6.70 2.01 -66.81
N LYS A 27 -7.73 1.64 -67.58
CA LYS A 27 -9.11 1.60 -67.07
C LYS A 27 -9.26 0.61 -65.91
N GLU A 28 -8.68 -0.59 -66.04
CA GLU A 28 -8.68 -1.60 -64.96
C GLU A 28 -8.07 -1.04 -63.67
N ILE A 29 -6.91 -0.38 -63.79
CA ILE A 29 -6.22 0.22 -62.64
C ILE A 29 -7.04 1.36 -62.03
N GLU A 30 -7.56 2.27 -62.85
CA GLU A 30 -8.37 3.41 -62.39
C GLU A 30 -9.66 2.96 -61.69
N GLU A 31 -10.32 1.92 -62.19
CA GLU A 31 -11.49 1.30 -61.54
C GLU A 31 -11.10 0.61 -60.23
N TRP A 32 -9.98 -0.12 -60.22
CA TRP A 32 -9.49 -0.80 -59.03
C TRP A 32 -9.14 0.19 -57.91
N ILE A 33 -8.45 1.30 -58.22
CA ILE A 33 -8.14 2.37 -57.27
C ILE A 33 -9.42 2.94 -56.65
N LYS A 34 -10.41 3.30 -57.48
CA LYS A 34 -11.70 3.85 -57.03
C LYS A 34 -12.46 2.88 -56.12
N GLY A 35 -12.37 1.58 -56.38
CA GLY A 35 -13.05 0.54 -55.61
C GLY A 35 -12.37 0.17 -54.29
N ASN A 36 -11.04 0.27 -54.22
CA ASN A 36 -10.27 -0.39 -53.16
C ASN A 36 -9.39 0.53 -52.32
N LEU A 37 -9.01 1.71 -52.82
CA LEU A 37 -8.06 2.62 -52.16
C LEU A 37 -8.74 3.92 -51.70
N THR A 38 -9.93 3.80 -51.10
CA THR A 38 -10.77 4.94 -50.68
C THR A 38 -10.42 5.47 -49.29
N LYS A 39 -9.70 4.69 -48.48
CA LYS A 39 -9.33 5.03 -47.11
C LYS A 39 -8.08 5.91 -47.07
N LEU A 40 -8.00 6.82 -46.11
CA LEU A 40 -6.84 7.72 -45.95
C LEU A 40 -5.54 6.95 -45.68
N GLY A 41 -5.62 5.84 -44.92
CA GLY A 41 -4.48 4.95 -44.67
C GLY A 41 -3.87 4.30 -45.93
N LEU A 42 -4.62 4.27 -47.04
CA LEU A 42 -4.22 3.68 -48.32
C LEU A 42 -3.72 4.74 -49.33
N GLN A 43 -3.67 6.02 -48.95
CA GLN A 43 -3.36 7.13 -49.85
C GLN A 43 -1.97 6.99 -50.50
N SER A 44 -0.96 6.50 -49.77
CA SER A 44 0.38 6.27 -50.35
C SER A 44 0.37 5.20 -51.44
N ILE A 45 -0.44 4.14 -51.30
CA ILE A 45 -0.58 3.07 -52.31
C ILE A 45 -1.25 3.64 -53.56
N LYS A 46 -2.30 4.44 -53.33
CA LYS A 46 -3.03 5.13 -54.39
C LYS A 46 -2.11 6.05 -55.19
N GLU A 47 -1.39 6.94 -54.53
CA GLU A 47 -0.48 7.88 -55.18
C GLU A 47 0.65 7.17 -55.95
N LYS A 48 1.22 6.09 -55.38
CA LYS A 48 2.22 5.27 -56.08
C LYS A 48 1.64 4.73 -57.39
N LEU A 49 0.46 4.13 -57.35
CA LEU A 49 -0.16 3.51 -58.53
C LEU A 49 -0.64 4.54 -59.56
N GLU A 50 -1.21 5.68 -59.14
CA GLU A 50 -1.60 6.79 -60.03
C GLU A 50 -0.38 7.37 -60.76
N ASN A 51 0.75 7.53 -60.07
CA ASN A 51 1.99 8.02 -60.67
C ASN A 51 2.55 7.06 -61.72
N GLN A 52 2.50 5.75 -61.47
CA GLN A 52 2.95 4.75 -62.45
C GLN A 52 2.08 4.74 -63.71
N VAL A 53 0.77 4.88 -63.55
CA VAL A 53 -0.15 5.05 -64.68
C VAL A 53 0.19 6.30 -65.50
N GLU A 54 0.44 7.43 -64.84
CA GLU A 54 0.78 8.67 -65.53
C GLU A 54 2.12 8.58 -66.27
N GLN A 55 3.13 7.95 -65.67
CA GLN A 55 4.41 7.68 -66.34
C GLN A 55 4.24 6.75 -67.55
N ALA A 56 3.38 5.73 -67.45
CA ALA A 56 3.10 4.82 -68.55
C ALA A 56 2.35 5.52 -69.70
N LYS A 57 1.47 6.48 -69.40
CA LYS A 57 0.77 7.33 -70.39
C LYS A 57 1.74 8.24 -71.16
N SER A 58 2.85 8.67 -70.54
CA SER A 58 3.87 9.47 -71.23
C SER A 58 4.49 8.71 -72.39
N ASP A 59 4.57 9.37 -73.55
CA ASP A 59 5.20 8.90 -74.78
C ASP A 59 4.62 7.58 -75.36
N LEU A 60 3.39 7.22 -74.98
CA LEU A 60 2.72 6.00 -75.41
C LEU A 60 2.64 5.88 -76.95
N ASP A 61 2.28 6.98 -77.62
CA ASP A 61 2.16 7.03 -79.08
C ASP A 61 3.53 6.95 -79.80
N GLN A 62 4.61 7.31 -79.11
CA GLN A 62 5.97 7.31 -79.65
C GLN A 62 6.72 6.01 -79.39
N ALA A 63 6.23 5.18 -78.46
CA ALA A 63 6.86 3.91 -78.09
C ALA A 63 6.89 2.90 -79.25
N ASN A 64 7.95 2.10 -79.31
CA ASN A 64 8.04 0.93 -80.17
C ASN A 64 7.37 -0.30 -79.51
N GLU A 65 7.22 -1.40 -80.26
CA GLU A 65 6.53 -2.61 -79.77
C GLU A 65 7.17 -3.21 -78.50
N GLU A 66 8.50 -3.20 -78.39
CA GLU A 66 9.22 -3.72 -77.22
C GLU A 66 8.97 -2.85 -75.98
N GLN A 67 9.01 -1.53 -76.14
CA GLN A 67 8.69 -0.56 -75.09
C GLN A 67 7.23 -0.67 -74.65
N LEU A 68 6.30 -0.95 -75.56
CA LEU A 68 4.88 -1.16 -75.22
C LEU A 68 4.68 -2.46 -74.43
N ASN A 69 5.39 -3.54 -74.79
CA ASN A 69 5.39 -4.77 -74.01
C ASN A 69 5.95 -4.55 -72.59
N GLU A 70 7.05 -3.82 -72.47
CA GLU A 70 7.64 -3.48 -71.16
C GLU A 70 6.68 -2.64 -70.32
N LYS A 71 6.07 -1.60 -70.91
CA LYS A 71 5.05 -0.78 -70.22
C LYS A 71 3.88 -1.62 -69.70
N LEU A 72 3.34 -2.55 -70.51
CA LEU A 72 2.24 -3.41 -70.08
C LEU A 72 2.66 -4.33 -68.92
N ASN A 73 3.83 -4.97 -69.03
CA ASN A 73 4.36 -5.84 -67.98
C ASN A 73 4.58 -5.08 -66.66
N ASN A 74 5.09 -3.85 -66.73
CA ASN A 74 5.29 -3.00 -65.56
C ASN A 74 3.95 -2.64 -64.89
N LEU A 75 2.93 -2.28 -65.67
CA LEU A 75 1.58 -2.01 -65.14
C LEU A 75 0.94 -3.24 -64.48
N ASP A 76 1.15 -4.43 -65.04
CA ASP A 76 0.69 -5.69 -64.43
C ASP A 76 1.41 -5.96 -63.10
N GLN A 77 2.71 -5.71 -63.04
CA GLN A 77 3.49 -5.83 -61.81
C GLN A 77 3.05 -4.81 -60.76
N ASP A 78 2.95 -3.54 -61.12
CA ASP A 78 2.54 -2.45 -60.21
C ASP A 78 1.16 -2.71 -59.61
N LEU A 79 0.19 -3.17 -60.41
CA LEU A 79 -1.14 -3.53 -59.91
C LEU A 79 -1.08 -4.74 -58.97
N THR A 80 -0.22 -5.72 -59.25
CA THR A 80 -0.03 -6.89 -58.39
C THR A 80 0.59 -6.50 -57.05
N GLU A 81 1.60 -5.64 -57.06
CA GLU A 81 2.22 -5.10 -55.85
C GLU A 81 1.20 -4.31 -55.02
N ALA A 82 0.42 -3.42 -55.64
CA ALA A 82 -0.61 -2.64 -54.94
C ALA A 82 -1.69 -3.53 -54.31
N LYS A 83 -2.12 -4.60 -55.00
CA LYS A 83 -3.05 -5.61 -54.44
C LYS A 83 -2.47 -6.30 -53.21
N GLN A 84 -1.17 -6.62 -53.22
CA GLN A 84 -0.49 -7.22 -52.06
C GLN A 84 -0.36 -6.22 -50.91
N GLU A 85 0.00 -4.97 -51.19
CA GLU A 85 0.09 -3.91 -50.17
C GLU A 85 -1.28 -3.65 -49.50
N LEU A 86 -2.37 -3.63 -50.28
CA LEU A 86 -3.74 -3.56 -49.76
C LEU A 86 -4.08 -4.75 -48.87
N ALA A 87 -3.75 -5.97 -49.29
CA ALA A 87 -4.01 -7.18 -48.49
C ALA A 87 -3.27 -7.12 -47.14
N ASN A 88 -2.01 -6.67 -47.14
CA ASN A 88 -1.23 -6.49 -45.92
C ASN A 88 -1.81 -5.40 -45.01
N TRP A 89 -2.31 -4.29 -45.59
CA TRP A 89 -2.98 -3.24 -44.85
C TRP A 89 -4.29 -3.75 -44.21
N ASN A 90 -5.13 -4.46 -44.98
CA ASN A 90 -6.37 -5.07 -44.47
C ASN A 90 -6.09 -6.03 -43.31
N GLN A 91 -5.06 -6.88 -43.43
CA GLN A 91 -4.68 -7.78 -42.35
C GLN A 91 -4.26 -7.03 -41.07
N ALA A 92 -3.46 -5.97 -41.20
CA ALA A 92 -3.07 -5.14 -40.06
C ALA A 92 -4.29 -4.45 -39.42
N ASN A 93 -5.21 -3.95 -40.23
CA ASN A 93 -6.45 -3.33 -39.78
C ASN A 93 -7.36 -4.31 -39.05
N ASP A 94 -7.58 -5.50 -39.60
CA ASP A 94 -8.43 -6.53 -38.98
C ASP A 94 -7.85 -7.01 -37.65
N ASN A 95 -6.51 -7.14 -37.56
CA ASN A 95 -5.84 -7.45 -36.31
C ASN A 95 -6.05 -6.35 -35.25
N LEU A 96 -5.95 -5.07 -35.63
CA LEU A 96 -6.23 -3.95 -34.73
C LEU A 96 -7.69 -3.97 -34.24
N GLN A 97 -8.64 -4.16 -35.15
CA GLN A 97 -10.07 -4.26 -34.82
C GLN A 97 -10.37 -5.43 -33.87
N GLY A 98 -9.73 -6.58 -34.08
CA GLY A 98 -9.82 -7.72 -33.16
C GLY A 98 -9.36 -7.37 -31.75
N VAL A 99 -8.23 -6.67 -31.61
CA VAL A 99 -7.71 -6.22 -30.31
C VAL A 99 -8.59 -5.15 -29.69
N ILE A 100 -9.16 -4.23 -30.47
CA ILE A 100 -10.19 -3.28 -29.99
C ILE A 100 -11.39 -4.03 -29.41
N GLY A 101 -11.84 -5.11 -30.04
CA GLY A 101 -12.90 -5.97 -29.52
C GLY A 101 -12.55 -6.56 -28.15
N ILE A 102 -11.33 -7.09 -27.99
CA ILE A 102 -10.83 -7.62 -26.72
C ILE A 102 -10.79 -6.52 -25.64
N ALA A 103 -10.22 -5.36 -25.97
CA ALA A 103 -10.12 -4.23 -25.05
C ALA A 103 -11.50 -3.76 -24.54
N ASN A 104 -12.48 -3.63 -25.44
CA ASN A 104 -13.85 -3.28 -25.05
C ASN A 104 -14.49 -4.33 -24.14
N GLY A 105 -14.16 -5.61 -24.32
CA GLY A 105 -14.62 -6.70 -23.47
C GLY A 105 -14.15 -6.62 -22.02
N LEU A 106 -13.05 -5.90 -21.74
CA LEU A 106 -12.50 -5.74 -20.38
C LEU A 106 -13.11 -4.55 -19.60
N LEU A 107 -13.75 -3.59 -20.28
CA LEU A 107 -14.31 -2.40 -19.64
C LEU A 107 -15.35 -2.68 -18.54
N PRO A 108 -16.24 -3.70 -18.65
CA PRO A 108 -17.17 -4.06 -17.58
C PRO A 108 -16.47 -4.50 -16.29
N ASP A 109 -15.39 -5.26 -16.39
CA ASP A 109 -14.62 -5.74 -15.23
C ASP A 109 -13.89 -4.60 -14.52
N LEU A 110 -13.45 -3.59 -15.27
CA LEU A 110 -12.82 -2.38 -14.73
C LEU A 110 -13.82 -1.36 -14.15
N SER A 111 -15.13 -1.60 -14.29
CA SER A 111 -16.19 -0.72 -13.78
C SER A 111 -16.73 -1.16 -12.41
N GLN A 112 -16.21 -2.25 -11.86
CA GLN A 112 -16.71 -2.87 -10.62
C GLN A 112 -16.38 -2.06 -9.36
N ASP A 113 -15.30 -1.28 -9.37
CA ASP A 113 -14.81 -0.56 -8.19
C ASP A 113 -14.02 0.70 -8.56
N SER A 114 -14.05 1.69 -7.68
CA SER A 114 -13.34 2.96 -7.84
C SER A 114 -11.81 2.82 -7.92
N SER A 115 -11.24 1.79 -7.28
CA SER A 115 -9.82 1.43 -7.35
C SER A 115 -9.33 1.08 -8.76
N LEU A 116 -10.24 0.65 -9.66
CA LEU A 116 -9.93 0.32 -11.05
C LEU A 116 -10.13 1.50 -12.01
N ALA A 117 -10.59 2.66 -11.53
CA ALA A 117 -10.97 3.79 -12.37
C ALA A 117 -9.83 4.32 -13.26
N GLN A 118 -8.60 4.30 -12.76
CA GLN A 118 -7.44 4.75 -13.54
C GLN A 118 -7.11 3.78 -14.68
N ALA A 119 -7.09 2.46 -14.42
CA ALA A 119 -6.88 1.44 -15.43
C ALA A 119 -7.98 1.48 -16.52
N LYS A 120 -9.23 1.70 -16.11
CA LYS A 120 -10.36 1.93 -17.04
C LYS A 120 -10.10 3.11 -17.95
N LYS A 121 -9.77 4.27 -17.38
CA LYS A 121 -9.53 5.51 -18.13
C LYS A 121 -8.40 5.37 -19.13
N ASP A 122 -7.31 4.70 -18.75
CA ASP A 122 -6.17 4.48 -19.63
C ASP A 122 -6.52 3.53 -20.79
N LEU A 123 -7.30 2.47 -20.53
CA LEU A 123 -7.79 1.57 -21.57
C LEU A 123 -8.77 2.25 -22.52
N GLU A 124 -9.74 3.02 -22.01
CA GLU A 124 -10.69 3.80 -22.83
C GLU A 124 -9.96 4.79 -23.75
N LYS A 125 -8.92 5.45 -23.24
CA LYS A 125 -8.08 6.35 -24.03
C LYS A 125 -7.35 5.59 -25.16
N ALA A 126 -6.77 4.43 -24.86
CA ALA A 126 -6.08 3.61 -25.86
C ALA A 126 -7.05 3.10 -26.94
N ILE A 127 -8.24 2.63 -26.55
CA ILE A 127 -9.32 2.23 -27.47
C ILE A 127 -9.72 3.40 -28.38
N SER A 128 -9.89 4.60 -27.82
CA SER A 128 -10.25 5.79 -28.60
C SER A 128 -9.18 6.13 -29.64
N LEU A 129 -7.90 6.04 -29.30
CA LEU A 129 -6.81 6.30 -30.23
C LEU A 129 -6.75 5.23 -31.33
N ALA A 130 -6.88 3.95 -30.97
CA ALA A 130 -6.92 2.85 -31.92
C ALA A 130 -8.09 2.98 -32.91
N ASN A 131 -9.28 3.34 -32.44
CA ASN A 131 -10.45 3.58 -33.30
C ASN A 131 -10.24 4.74 -34.29
N GLN A 132 -9.48 5.78 -33.90
CA GLN A 132 -9.13 6.87 -34.81
C GLN A 132 -8.17 6.41 -35.92
N GLY A 133 -7.36 5.37 -35.68
CA GLY A 133 -6.39 4.84 -36.63
C GLY A 133 -6.98 3.95 -37.73
N VAL A 134 -8.06 3.20 -37.45
CA VAL A 134 -8.63 2.13 -38.31
C VAL A 134 -8.73 2.47 -39.81
N ASP A 135 -9.17 3.68 -40.17
CA ASP A 135 -9.27 4.09 -41.58
C ASP A 135 -8.25 5.16 -42.00
N ASN A 136 -7.50 5.71 -41.05
CA ASN A 136 -6.66 6.89 -41.24
C ASN A 136 -5.16 6.56 -41.29
N HIS A 137 -4.75 5.44 -40.71
CA HIS A 137 -3.35 5.08 -40.53
C HIS A 137 -2.89 4.10 -41.62
N ASN A 138 -1.63 4.23 -42.02
CA ASN A 138 -0.96 3.27 -42.88
C ASN A 138 -0.64 1.97 -42.12
N LYS A 139 -0.11 0.97 -42.83
CA LYS A 139 0.17 -0.36 -42.27
C LYS A 139 1.09 -0.31 -41.04
N GLU A 140 2.20 0.41 -41.12
CA GLU A 140 3.16 0.54 -40.01
C GLU A 140 2.53 1.23 -38.79
N GLN A 141 1.72 2.26 -39.01
CA GLN A 141 0.99 2.95 -37.95
C GLN A 141 -0.06 2.04 -37.29
N LEU A 142 -0.83 1.25 -38.06
CA LEU A 142 -1.78 0.27 -37.51
C LEU A 142 -1.09 -0.78 -36.63
N ILE A 143 0.11 -1.24 -37.03
CA ILE A 143 0.92 -2.16 -36.21
C ILE A 143 1.31 -1.51 -34.88
N ASN A 144 1.70 -0.23 -34.91
CA ASN A 144 2.07 0.53 -33.71
C ASN A 144 0.85 0.78 -32.80
N ASP A 145 -0.31 1.13 -33.36
CA ASP A 145 -1.54 1.30 -32.61
C ASP A 145 -1.95 0.00 -31.90
N LYS A 146 -1.83 -1.13 -32.62
CA LYS A 146 -2.09 -2.46 -32.04
C LYS A 146 -1.16 -2.72 -30.87
N ALA A 147 0.15 -2.51 -31.04
CA ALA A 147 1.12 -2.73 -29.96
C ALA A 147 0.86 -1.83 -28.74
N ALA A 148 0.48 -0.57 -28.96
CA ALA A 148 0.12 0.35 -27.88
C ALA A 148 -1.16 -0.10 -27.15
N LEU A 149 -2.16 -0.59 -27.89
CA LEU A 149 -3.39 -1.12 -27.30
C LEU A 149 -3.15 -2.44 -26.54
N ASP A 150 -2.32 -3.34 -27.07
CA ASP A 150 -1.91 -4.57 -26.39
C ASP A 150 -1.27 -4.27 -25.02
N GLN A 151 -0.39 -3.27 -24.95
CA GLN A 151 0.22 -2.83 -23.67
C GLN A 151 -0.82 -2.28 -22.69
N ALA A 152 -1.84 -1.57 -23.18
CA ALA A 152 -2.92 -1.07 -22.32
C ALA A 152 -3.80 -2.22 -21.80
N ILE A 153 -4.07 -3.23 -22.63
CA ILE A 153 -4.78 -4.46 -22.25
C ILE A 153 -4.01 -5.23 -21.17
N GLU A 154 -2.70 -5.39 -21.32
CA GLU A 154 -1.85 -6.06 -20.33
C GLU A 154 -1.95 -5.38 -18.95
N LYS A 155 -1.79 -4.05 -18.91
CA LYS A 155 -1.95 -3.27 -17.68
C LYS A 155 -3.35 -3.38 -17.07
N ALA A 156 -4.38 -3.44 -17.90
CA ALA A 156 -5.75 -3.66 -17.44
C ALA A 156 -5.92 -5.04 -16.78
N HIS A 157 -5.34 -6.09 -17.38
CA HIS A 157 -5.33 -7.43 -16.79
C HIS A 157 -4.59 -7.49 -15.46
N GLU A 158 -3.42 -6.85 -15.36
CA GLU A 158 -2.67 -6.74 -14.10
C GLU A 158 -3.49 -6.06 -13.01
N ALA A 159 -4.17 -4.96 -13.34
CA ALA A 159 -5.03 -4.24 -12.40
C ALA A 159 -6.21 -5.11 -11.93
N ILE A 160 -6.87 -5.84 -12.83
CA ILE A 160 -7.96 -6.77 -12.50
C ILE A 160 -7.47 -7.91 -11.59
N ASN A 161 -6.32 -8.49 -11.88
CA ASN A 161 -5.76 -9.57 -11.07
C ASN A 161 -5.40 -9.09 -9.68
N LYS A 162 -4.72 -7.94 -9.57
CA LYS A 162 -4.42 -7.32 -8.28
C LYS A 162 -5.68 -7.01 -7.49
N TYR A 163 -6.71 -6.46 -8.13
CA TYR A 163 -8.00 -6.22 -7.47
C TYR A 163 -8.62 -7.50 -6.88
N LYS A 164 -8.53 -8.63 -7.59
CA LYS A 164 -9.00 -9.93 -7.07
C LYS A 164 -8.16 -10.42 -5.90
N GLU A 165 -6.84 -10.27 -5.96
CA GLU A 165 -5.92 -10.60 -4.87
C GLU A 165 -6.22 -9.76 -3.62
N ASP A 166 -6.33 -8.44 -3.78
CA ASP A 166 -6.65 -7.50 -2.69
C ASP A 166 -8.01 -7.82 -2.06
N LYS A 167 -9.01 -8.22 -2.86
CA LYS A 167 -10.31 -8.70 -2.36
C LYS A 167 -10.18 -9.95 -1.49
N ASN A 168 -9.45 -10.95 -1.98
CA ASN A 168 -9.24 -12.20 -1.25
C ASN A 168 -8.48 -11.98 0.05
N GLU A 169 -7.45 -11.13 0.03
CA GLU A 169 -6.71 -10.74 1.24
C GLU A 169 -7.62 -10.01 2.24
N THR A 170 -8.49 -9.12 1.76
CA THR A 170 -9.42 -8.39 2.63
C THR A 170 -10.47 -9.32 3.25
N LEU A 171 -11.02 -10.26 2.47
CA LEU A 171 -11.91 -11.31 2.99
C LEU A 171 -11.21 -12.18 4.04
N PHE A 172 -9.95 -12.54 3.81
CA PHE A 172 -9.16 -13.27 4.79
C PHE A 172 -9.02 -12.49 6.11
N LYS A 173 -8.69 -11.19 6.05
CA LYS A 173 -8.62 -10.31 7.24
C LYS A 173 -9.97 -10.19 7.97
N ILE A 174 -11.07 -10.15 7.24
CA ILE A 174 -12.43 -10.17 7.82
C ILE A 174 -12.63 -11.48 8.58
N ASN A 175 -12.33 -12.62 7.98
CA ASN A 175 -12.47 -13.93 8.63
C ASN A 175 -11.59 -14.08 9.87
N GLU A 176 -10.32 -13.65 9.83
CA GLU A 176 -9.47 -13.63 11.02
C GLU A 176 -10.05 -12.75 12.13
N SER A 177 -10.60 -11.59 11.77
CA SER A 177 -11.25 -10.69 12.74
C SER A 177 -12.51 -11.33 13.34
N LEU A 178 -13.32 -12.04 12.54
CA LEU A 178 -14.49 -12.77 12.99
C LEU A 178 -14.13 -13.96 13.90
N GLU A 179 -13.09 -14.72 13.55
CA GLU A 179 -12.59 -15.80 14.42
C GLU A 179 -12.14 -15.24 15.77
N TYR A 180 -11.41 -14.14 15.75
CA TYR A 180 -10.97 -13.47 16.96
C TYR A 180 -12.16 -12.96 17.79
N TRP A 181 -13.15 -12.34 17.14
CA TRP A 181 -14.43 -11.98 17.75
C TRP A 181 -15.13 -13.19 18.38
N ASN A 182 -15.23 -14.32 17.69
CA ASN A 182 -15.92 -15.51 18.18
C ASN A 182 -15.20 -16.16 19.37
N ARG A 183 -13.87 -16.22 19.35
CA ARG A 183 -13.08 -16.83 20.42
C ARG A 183 -13.13 -16.06 21.73
N TYR A 184 -13.21 -14.74 21.66
CA TYR A 184 -13.03 -13.88 22.82
C TYR A 184 -14.26 -13.04 23.18
N TYR A 185 -15.25 -12.90 22.28
CA TYR A 185 -16.24 -11.82 22.36
C TYR A 185 -17.67 -12.18 21.87
N HIS A 186 -18.05 -13.46 21.81
CA HIS A 186 -19.39 -13.84 21.35
C HIS A 186 -20.55 -13.35 22.26
N ALA A 187 -21.75 -13.22 21.67
CA ALA A 187 -22.97 -12.71 22.28
C ALA A 187 -23.39 -13.53 23.52
N GLY A 188 -23.82 -12.85 24.57
CA GLY A 188 -24.11 -13.44 25.90
C GLY A 188 -22.93 -13.40 26.88
N SER A 189 -21.79 -12.83 26.47
CA SER A 189 -20.66 -12.55 27.36
C SER A 189 -20.98 -11.45 28.38
N GLU A 190 -20.32 -11.49 29.54
CA GLU A 190 -20.41 -10.45 30.58
C GLU A 190 -20.22 -9.02 30.03
N TRP A 191 -19.53 -8.89 28.90
CA TRP A 191 -19.31 -7.62 28.22
C TRP A 191 -20.61 -6.93 27.80
N ASN A 192 -21.54 -7.63 27.14
CA ASN A 192 -22.78 -7.01 26.64
C ASN A 192 -23.65 -6.52 27.82
N ASN A 193 -23.66 -7.26 28.93
CA ASN A 193 -24.34 -6.84 30.16
C ASN A 193 -23.67 -5.61 30.79
N LYS A 194 -22.34 -5.49 30.66
CA LYS A 194 -21.55 -4.41 31.26
C LYS A 194 -21.55 -3.13 30.44
N TYR A 195 -21.66 -3.24 29.11
CA TYR A 195 -21.63 -2.09 28.19
C TYR A 195 -22.73 -2.12 27.12
N PRO A 196 -24.01 -2.14 27.51
CA PRO A 196 -25.15 -2.25 26.58
C PRO A 196 -25.25 -1.10 25.57
N GLN A 197 -24.69 0.07 25.88
CA GLN A 197 -24.70 1.25 24.99
C GLN A 197 -23.92 1.06 23.68
N TYR A 198 -23.03 0.07 23.60
CA TYR A 198 -22.20 -0.19 22.43
C TYR A 198 -22.63 -1.43 21.63
N GLU A 199 -23.54 -2.24 22.18
CA GLU A 199 -24.02 -3.50 21.63
C GLU A 199 -24.55 -3.31 20.20
N ASN A 200 -25.55 -2.44 20.03
CA ASN A 200 -26.18 -2.16 18.73
C ASN A 200 -25.24 -1.67 17.62
N LYS A 201 -24.09 -1.06 17.95
CA LYS A 201 -23.15 -0.53 16.94
C LYS A 201 -22.13 -1.59 16.52
N PHE A 202 -21.55 -2.29 17.48
CA PHE A 202 -20.55 -3.31 17.17
C PHE A 202 -21.16 -4.60 16.64
N ASP A 203 -22.37 -4.95 17.06
CA ASP A 203 -23.08 -6.11 16.51
C ASP A 203 -23.39 -5.92 15.03
N LYS A 204 -23.72 -4.69 14.60
CA LYS A 204 -23.88 -4.38 13.16
C LYS A 204 -22.59 -4.57 12.37
N TYR A 205 -21.43 -4.21 12.92
CA TYR A 205 -20.15 -4.43 12.24
C TYR A 205 -19.79 -5.92 12.18
N PHE A 206 -20.09 -6.66 13.24
CA PHE A 206 -19.93 -8.10 13.29
C PHE A 206 -20.85 -8.81 12.28
N GLU A 207 -22.14 -8.46 12.25
CA GLU A 207 -23.10 -8.95 11.25
C GLU A 207 -22.68 -8.60 9.82
N ALA A 208 -22.19 -7.38 9.57
CA ALA A 208 -21.66 -7.01 8.27
C ALA A 208 -20.45 -7.87 7.87
N GLY A 209 -19.59 -8.22 8.84
CA GLY A 209 -18.51 -9.17 8.66
C GLY A 209 -18.98 -10.57 8.29
N ILE A 210 -19.96 -11.11 9.01
CA ILE A 210 -20.52 -12.45 8.73
C ILE A 210 -21.10 -12.53 7.32
N ASN A 211 -21.74 -11.46 6.88
CA ASN A 211 -22.36 -11.37 5.57
C ASN A 211 -21.39 -10.93 4.46
N ALA A 212 -20.09 -10.81 4.75
CA ALA A 212 -19.09 -10.47 3.76
C ALA A 212 -18.77 -11.68 2.88
N ASP A 213 -18.81 -11.50 1.56
CA ASP A 213 -18.57 -12.53 0.55
C ASP A 213 -17.92 -11.94 -0.72
N GLU A 214 -17.69 -12.81 -1.71
CA GLU A 214 -17.04 -12.42 -2.96
C GLU A 214 -17.88 -11.51 -3.86
N SER A 215 -19.18 -11.32 -3.58
CA SER A 215 -20.05 -10.46 -4.39
C SER A 215 -19.84 -8.97 -4.12
N GLN A 216 -19.36 -8.59 -2.94
CA GLN A 216 -19.08 -7.19 -2.61
C GLN A 216 -17.81 -6.69 -3.30
N ASN A 217 -17.74 -5.39 -3.57
CA ASN A 217 -16.54 -4.79 -4.14
C ASN A 217 -15.43 -4.59 -3.08
N LEU A 218 -14.21 -4.30 -3.54
CA LEU A 218 -13.07 -4.12 -2.63
C LEU A 218 -13.28 -2.96 -1.66
N THR A 219 -13.91 -1.87 -2.10
CA THR A 219 -14.19 -0.70 -1.27
C THR A 219 -15.11 -1.06 -0.09
N GLU A 220 -16.18 -1.80 -0.35
CA GLU A 220 -17.12 -2.30 0.65
C GLU A 220 -16.44 -3.26 1.62
N LEU A 221 -15.70 -4.25 1.10
CA LEU A 221 -14.96 -5.21 1.93
C LEU A 221 -13.93 -4.51 2.82
N THR A 222 -13.21 -3.52 2.29
CA THR A 222 -12.26 -2.71 3.05
C THR A 222 -12.95 -1.97 4.20
N GLN A 223 -14.13 -1.40 3.93
CA GLN A 223 -14.91 -0.72 4.96
C GLN A 223 -15.39 -1.69 6.05
N ILE A 224 -15.86 -2.88 5.67
CA ILE A 224 -16.26 -3.93 6.63
C ILE A 224 -15.07 -4.34 7.50
N SER A 225 -13.92 -4.64 6.87
CA SER A 225 -12.68 -5.01 7.57
C SER A 225 -12.24 -3.93 8.57
N ASN A 226 -12.25 -2.66 8.17
CA ASN A 226 -11.89 -1.54 9.03
C ASN A 226 -12.86 -1.38 10.21
N ASN A 227 -14.17 -1.52 9.97
CA ASN A 227 -15.17 -1.44 11.02
C ASN A 227 -15.03 -2.57 12.06
N LEU A 228 -14.73 -3.79 11.60
CA LEU A 228 -14.44 -4.93 12.47
C LEU A 228 -13.19 -4.66 13.33
N ALA A 229 -12.08 -4.26 12.70
CA ALA A 229 -10.84 -3.95 13.41
C ALA A 229 -11.02 -2.82 14.44
N PHE A 230 -11.72 -1.75 14.05
CA PHE A 230 -12.08 -0.65 14.94
C PHE A 230 -12.86 -1.14 16.16
N SER A 231 -13.91 -1.94 15.94
CA SER A 231 -14.75 -2.44 17.02
C SER A 231 -14.00 -3.33 18.00
N LEU A 232 -13.08 -4.19 17.52
CA LEU A 232 -12.20 -4.99 18.38
C LEU A 232 -11.29 -4.12 19.24
N GLY A 233 -10.62 -3.15 18.63
CA GLY A 233 -9.73 -2.25 19.35
C GLY A 233 -10.45 -1.44 20.41
N TRP A 234 -11.59 -0.87 20.04
CA TRP A 234 -12.40 -0.07 20.96
C TRP A 234 -12.89 -0.90 22.15
N ARG A 235 -13.35 -2.14 21.92
CA ARG A 235 -13.75 -3.05 23.00
C ARG A 235 -12.59 -3.33 23.96
N ARG A 236 -11.40 -3.69 23.46
CA ARG A 236 -10.21 -3.95 24.30
C ARG A 236 -9.80 -2.75 25.14
N ALA A 237 -9.86 -1.55 24.59
CA ALA A 237 -9.52 -0.35 25.33
C ALA A 237 -10.52 -0.04 26.44
N ILE A 238 -11.82 -0.27 26.22
CA ILE A 238 -12.83 -0.18 27.30
C ILE A 238 -12.48 -1.15 28.42
N GLU A 239 -12.19 -2.41 28.10
CA GLU A 239 -11.84 -3.42 29.11
C GLU A 239 -10.58 -3.05 29.89
N ALA A 240 -9.54 -2.58 29.21
CA ALA A 240 -8.31 -2.09 29.83
C ALA A 240 -8.59 -0.94 30.80
N VAL A 241 -9.35 0.06 30.37
CA VAL A 241 -9.69 1.23 31.19
C VAL A 241 -10.53 0.86 32.40
N ASP A 242 -11.47 -0.06 32.23
CA ASP A 242 -12.26 -0.55 33.36
C ASP A 242 -11.43 -1.40 34.32
N GLY A 243 -10.48 -2.18 33.82
CA GLY A 243 -9.46 -2.86 34.62
C GLY A 243 -8.65 -1.84 35.43
N MET A 244 -8.19 -0.78 34.76
CA MET A 244 -7.45 0.31 35.39
C MET A 244 -8.24 1.01 36.51
N LYS A 245 -9.50 1.36 36.26
CA LYS A 245 -10.39 1.95 37.28
C LYS A 245 -10.56 1.04 38.49
N LYS A 246 -10.81 -0.26 38.29
CA LYS A 246 -10.91 -1.23 39.39
C LYS A 246 -9.62 -1.34 40.18
N GLN A 247 -8.46 -1.29 39.52
CA GLN A 247 -7.18 -1.29 40.23
C GLN A 247 -7.02 -0.05 41.10
N LEU A 248 -7.41 1.13 40.62
CA LEU A 248 -7.35 2.38 41.39
C LEU A 248 -8.24 2.38 42.65
N GLU A 249 -9.29 1.56 42.68
CA GLU A 249 -10.15 1.38 43.86
C GLU A 249 -9.51 0.50 44.95
N ASN A 250 -8.41 -0.21 44.65
CA ASN A 250 -7.69 -1.00 45.64
C ASN A 250 -6.85 -0.12 46.57
N SER A 251 -6.85 -0.46 47.86
CA SER A 251 -6.11 0.25 48.91
C SER A 251 -4.58 0.21 48.74
N TRP A 252 -4.05 -0.58 47.80
CA TRP A 252 -2.60 -0.66 47.55
C TRP A 252 -2.01 0.63 46.99
N PHE A 253 -2.78 1.43 46.26
CA PHE A 253 -2.35 2.75 45.78
C PHE A 253 -2.27 3.82 46.89
N GLU A 254 -2.56 3.46 48.15
CA GLU A 254 -2.21 4.29 49.31
C GLU A 254 -0.71 4.23 49.63
N ASN A 255 0.03 3.26 49.09
CA ASN A 255 1.48 3.22 49.19
C ASN A 255 2.13 4.28 48.27
N GLN A 256 2.97 5.15 48.85
CA GLN A 256 3.72 6.19 48.14
C GLN A 256 4.64 5.64 47.03
N ALA A 257 5.20 4.43 47.18
CA ALA A 257 6.00 3.79 46.14
C ALA A 257 5.21 3.49 44.86
N LEU A 258 3.88 3.40 44.94
CA LEU A 258 2.98 3.18 43.81
C LEU A 258 2.33 4.46 43.28
N ALA A 259 2.64 5.63 43.87
CA ALA A 259 2.01 6.90 43.50
C ALA A 259 2.25 7.27 42.03
N HIS A 260 3.45 7.03 41.49
CA HIS A 260 3.73 7.29 40.08
C HIS A 260 2.90 6.38 39.15
N ILE A 261 2.74 5.11 39.50
CA ILE A 261 1.91 4.16 38.73
C ILE A 261 0.44 4.61 38.78
N LYS A 262 -0.03 5.07 39.94
CA LYS A 262 -1.38 5.64 40.09
C LYS A 262 -1.62 6.81 39.12
N ASP A 263 -0.71 7.78 39.09
CA ASP A 263 -0.79 8.95 38.20
C ASP A 263 -0.84 8.53 36.73
N GLN A 264 -0.09 7.49 36.37
CA GLN A 264 -0.07 6.95 35.02
C GLN A 264 -1.41 6.28 34.64
N TYR A 265 -2.02 5.49 35.54
CA TYR A 265 -3.37 4.93 35.36
C TYR A 265 -4.41 6.05 35.18
N GLU A 266 -4.39 7.07 36.06
CA GLU A 266 -5.32 8.21 36.00
C GLU A 266 -5.17 9.00 34.68
N ASN A 267 -3.93 9.24 34.23
CA ASN A 267 -3.67 9.91 32.96
C ASN A 267 -4.19 9.09 31.77
N ALA A 268 -3.94 7.77 31.74
CA ALA A 268 -4.43 6.88 30.70
C ALA A 268 -5.98 6.86 30.64
N ILE A 269 -6.64 6.80 31.80
CA ILE A 269 -8.11 6.88 31.91
C ILE A 269 -8.62 8.23 31.40
N ASN A 270 -7.96 9.34 31.76
CA ASN A 270 -8.36 10.67 31.30
C ASN A 270 -8.19 10.83 29.79
N GLN A 271 -7.09 10.32 29.23
CA GLN A 271 -6.88 10.27 27.78
C GLN A 271 -7.98 9.46 27.08
N TRP A 272 -8.35 8.30 27.64
CA TRP A 272 -9.46 7.52 27.12
C TRP A 272 -10.80 8.26 27.19
N ASN A 273 -11.13 8.86 28.34
CA ASN A 273 -12.39 9.59 28.50
C ASN A 273 -12.50 10.77 27.52
N ALA A 274 -11.38 11.44 27.22
CA ALA A 274 -11.33 12.49 26.20
C ALA A 274 -11.63 11.97 24.78
N ILE A 275 -11.35 10.69 24.50
CA ILE A 275 -11.68 10.01 23.24
C ILE A 275 -13.14 9.51 23.27
N GLY A 276 -13.60 9.03 24.43
CA GLY A 276 -14.88 8.36 24.66
C GLY A 276 -16.14 9.23 24.44
N ASP A 277 -16.01 10.55 24.40
CA ASP A 277 -17.12 11.47 24.14
C ASP A 277 -17.37 11.74 22.63
N ASN A 278 -16.48 11.28 21.73
CA ASN A 278 -16.66 11.51 20.29
C ASN A 278 -15.93 10.48 19.40
N PRO A 279 -16.35 9.20 19.41
CA PRO A 279 -15.78 8.15 18.55
C PRO A 279 -15.81 8.47 17.03
N GLU A 280 -16.63 9.44 16.61
CA GLU A 280 -16.79 9.85 15.20
C GLU A 280 -15.78 10.93 14.76
N LYS A 281 -15.13 11.60 15.71
CA LYS A 281 -14.11 12.63 15.42
C LYS A 281 -12.73 12.07 15.07
N TYR A 282 -12.47 10.83 15.45
CA TYR A 282 -11.19 10.18 15.23
C TYR A 282 -11.33 9.19 14.08
N SER A 283 -10.38 9.23 13.15
CA SER A 283 -10.33 8.23 12.09
C SER A 283 -10.22 6.83 12.71
N GLY A 284 -10.80 5.82 12.05
CA GLY A 284 -10.81 4.44 12.56
C GLY A 284 -9.41 3.92 12.91
N SER A 285 -8.37 4.37 12.20
CA SER A 285 -6.98 3.98 12.47
C SER A 285 -6.38 4.69 13.68
N GLU A 286 -6.53 6.01 13.83
CA GLU A 286 -5.97 6.75 14.98
C GLU A 286 -6.57 6.30 16.29
N THR A 287 -7.88 6.05 16.27
CA THR A 287 -8.61 5.54 17.43
C THR A 287 -8.13 4.15 17.81
N LEU A 288 -7.95 3.27 16.82
CA LEU A 288 -7.45 1.90 17.03
C LEU A 288 -6.02 1.92 17.58
N THR A 289 -5.14 2.76 17.01
CA THR A 289 -3.78 2.93 17.51
C THR A 289 -3.79 3.40 18.96
N LYS A 290 -4.59 4.41 19.30
CA LYS A 290 -4.68 4.94 20.66
C LYS A 290 -5.27 3.93 21.65
N ALA A 291 -6.26 3.15 21.21
CA ALA A 291 -6.85 2.07 21.97
C ALA A 291 -5.83 0.95 22.28
N ILE A 292 -5.02 0.55 21.28
CA ILE A 292 -3.95 -0.44 21.44
C ILE A 292 -2.84 0.09 22.36
N GLU A 293 -2.43 1.35 22.18
CA GLU A 293 -1.46 2.01 23.06
C GLU A 293 -1.94 1.95 24.51
N LEU A 294 -3.18 2.35 24.80
CA LEU A 294 -3.74 2.34 26.15
C LEU A 294 -3.81 0.92 26.74
N TYR A 295 -4.14 -0.09 25.94
CA TYR A 295 -4.12 -1.49 26.37
C TYR A 295 -2.70 -1.95 26.73
N ASN A 296 -1.71 -1.68 25.86
CA ASN A 296 -0.32 -2.05 26.11
C ASN A 296 0.24 -1.35 27.35
N ILE A 297 -0.08 -0.06 27.50
CA ILE A 297 0.26 0.75 28.66
C ILE A 297 -0.34 0.14 29.94
N SER A 298 -1.61 -0.27 29.91
CA SER A 298 -2.23 -0.90 31.09
C SER A 298 -1.56 -2.21 31.51
N LYS A 299 -1.09 -3.00 30.54
CA LYS A 299 -0.36 -4.25 30.78
C LYS A 299 1.02 -3.98 31.38
N GLU A 300 1.75 -3.02 30.82
CA GLU A 300 3.05 -2.62 31.33
C GLU A 300 2.94 -2.17 32.79
N PHE A 301 1.90 -1.40 33.12
CA PHE A 301 1.73 -0.96 34.50
C PHE A 301 1.28 -2.07 35.45
N GLU A 302 0.57 -3.09 34.96
CA GLU A 302 0.27 -4.29 35.74
C GLU A 302 1.56 -5.05 36.10
N ASP A 303 2.47 -5.23 35.14
CA ASP A 303 3.77 -5.87 35.36
C ASP A 303 4.65 -5.05 36.33
N GLN A 304 4.70 -3.72 36.17
CA GLN A 304 5.43 -2.83 37.07
C GLN A 304 4.87 -2.91 38.49
N ARG A 305 3.54 -2.91 38.65
CA ARG A 305 2.88 -3.08 39.95
C ARG A 305 3.27 -4.40 40.60
N GLU A 306 3.20 -5.51 39.85
CA GLU A 306 3.56 -6.84 40.38
C GLU A 306 5.02 -6.90 40.85
N SER A 307 5.93 -6.25 40.12
CA SER A 307 7.32 -6.12 40.54
C SER A 307 7.48 -5.33 41.84
N VAL A 308 6.79 -4.19 41.98
CA VAL A 308 6.86 -3.36 43.21
C VAL A 308 6.23 -4.09 44.40
N ASP A 309 5.10 -4.77 44.21
CA ASP A 309 4.47 -5.58 45.27
C ASP A 309 5.36 -6.74 45.73
N ALA A 310 6.03 -7.41 44.78
CA ALA A 310 6.99 -8.45 45.12
C ALA A 310 8.19 -7.90 45.92
N GLU A 311 8.68 -6.72 45.56
CA GLU A 311 9.76 -6.05 46.27
C GLU A 311 9.32 -5.61 47.67
N LEU A 312 8.12 -5.03 47.82
CA LEU A 312 7.55 -4.67 49.12
C LEU A 312 7.44 -5.90 50.04
N LYS A 313 6.88 -7.01 49.55
CA LYS A 313 6.81 -8.27 50.30
C LYS A 313 8.20 -8.79 50.71
N ARG A 314 9.19 -8.64 49.83
CA ARG A 314 10.58 -9.00 50.14
C ARG A 314 11.15 -8.14 51.25
N VAL A 315 10.90 -6.82 51.21
CA VAL A 315 11.38 -5.90 52.23
C VAL A 315 10.68 -6.14 53.56
N GLU A 316 9.36 -6.32 53.57
CA GLU A 316 8.58 -6.64 54.77
C GLU A 316 9.08 -7.94 55.43
N THR A 317 9.33 -8.99 54.66
CA THR A 317 9.83 -10.27 55.16
C THR A 317 11.21 -10.13 55.81
N ASN A 318 12.05 -9.23 55.27
CA ASN A 318 13.42 -9.01 55.72
C ASN A 318 13.60 -7.78 56.62
N TRP A 319 12.49 -7.13 57.03
CA TRP A 319 12.51 -5.84 57.70
C TRP A 319 13.40 -5.82 58.94
N ASN A 320 13.30 -6.87 59.78
CA ASN A 320 14.13 -6.98 60.99
C ASN A 320 15.63 -6.98 60.68
N THR A 321 16.03 -7.58 59.55
CA THR A 321 17.43 -7.59 59.09
C THR A 321 17.85 -6.21 58.62
N TYR A 322 16.99 -5.51 57.86
CA TYR A 322 17.27 -4.16 57.40
C TYR A 322 17.39 -3.16 58.55
N ASP A 323 16.45 -3.17 59.50
CA ASP A 323 16.48 -2.31 60.69
C ASP A 323 17.75 -2.56 61.54
N GLN A 324 18.16 -3.82 61.73
CA GLN A 324 19.41 -4.15 62.41
C GLN A 324 20.64 -3.60 61.67
N ASN A 325 20.68 -3.74 60.36
CA ASN A 325 21.80 -3.24 59.55
C ASN A 325 21.85 -1.71 59.55
N ILE A 326 20.71 -1.01 59.48
CA ILE A 326 20.67 0.46 59.57
C ILE A 326 21.21 0.92 60.92
N LYS A 327 20.74 0.33 62.03
CA LYS A 327 21.24 0.65 63.38
C LYS A 327 22.75 0.41 63.51
N LYS A 328 23.24 -0.67 62.91
CA LYS A 328 24.68 -0.99 62.85
C LYS A 328 25.45 0.09 62.07
N TYR A 329 25.04 0.39 60.84
CA TYR A 329 25.73 1.38 60.00
C TYR A 329 25.66 2.78 60.61
N GLN A 330 24.54 3.15 61.22
CA GLN A 330 24.37 4.43 61.89
C GLN A 330 25.37 4.56 63.05
N LYS A 331 25.51 3.51 63.86
CA LYS A 331 26.50 3.46 64.93
C LYS A 331 27.93 3.60 64.38
N GLU A 332 28.28 2.82 63.37
CA GLU A 332 29.61 2.85 62.74
C GLU A 332 29.93 4.23 62.14
N ALA A 333 28.95 4.88 61.50
CA ALA A 333 29.08 6.21 60.95
C ALA A 333 29.32 7.27 62.05
N LEU A 334 28.52 7.24 63.14
CA LEU A 334 28.70 8.14 64.28
C LEU A 334 30.06 7.96 64.98
N GLU A 335 30.60 6.74 65.01
CA GLU A 335 31.95 6.47 65.54
C GLU A 335 33.07 6.97 64.60
N LEU A 336 32.82 7.01 63.29
CA LEU A 336 33.79 7.45 62.29
C LEU A 336 33.86 8.97 62.16
N LEU A 337 32.73 9.68 62.24
CA LEU A 337 32.64 11.13 62.02
C LEU A 337 33.71 11.96 62.78
N PRO A 338 33.94 11.78 64.10
CA PRO A 338 34.96 12.54 64.83
C PRO A 338 36.40 12.22 64.41
N LYS A 339 36.61 11.05 63.77
CA LYS A 339 37.94 10.63 63.30
C LYS A 339 38.29 11.32 61.97
N LEU A 340 37.29 11.53 61.11
CA LEU A 340 37.46 12.24 59.84
C LEU A 340 37.93 13.69 60.05
N ASP A 341 37.54 14.34 61.15
CA ASP A 341 37.97 15.70 61.50
C ASP A 341 39.49 15.88 61.66
N LYS A 342 40.23 14.78 61.86
CA LYS A 342 41.69 14.81 61.97
C LYS A 342 42.38 15.07 60.62
N TYR A 343 41.68 14.89 59.51
CA TYR A 343 42.25 14.90 58.17
C TYR A 343 41.48 15.86 57.26
N SER A 344 42.07 17.02 56.96
CA SER A 344 41.43 18.07 56.17
C SER A 344 40.97 17.63 54.78
N GLN A 345 41.63 16.63 54.19
CA GLN A 345 41.29 16.05 52.89
C GLN A 345 40.02 15.19 52.91
N LEU A 346 39.53 14.75 54.08
CA LEU A 346 38.33 13.91 54.23
C LEU A 346 37.06 14.73 54.51
N LYS A 347 37.12 16.05 54.33
CA LYS A 347 35.99 16.95 54.62
C LYS A 347 34.75 16.61 53.79
N GLU A 348 34.92 16.23 52.54
CA GLU A 348 33.81 15.87 51.64
C GLU A 348 33.16 14.55 52.07
N ASP A 349 33.95 13.53 52.42
CA ASP A 349 33.41 12.24 52.90
C ASP A 349 32.69 12.38 54.23
N LYS A 350 33.19 13.26 55.11
CA LYS A 350 32.48 13.65 56.33
C LYS A 350 31.12 14.28 56.00
N GLN A 351 31.08 15.27 55.11
CA GLN A 351 29.83 15.95 54.72
C GLN A 351 28.82 14.97 54.10
N ASN A 352 29.28 14.09 53.21
CA ASN A 352 28.43 13.08 52.58
C ASN A 352 27.88 12.08 53.62
N LEU A 353 28.70 11.67 54.59
CA LEU A 353 28.27 10.77 55.67
C LEU A 353 27.30 11.45 56.64
N GLU A 354 27.53 12.73 56.99
CA GLU A 354 26.59 13.53 57.79
C GLU A 354 25.26 13.71 57.07
N GLN A 355 25.28 13.97 55.76
CA GLN A 355 24.07 14.10 54.95
C GLN A 355 23.30 12.78 54.87
N ALA A 356 23.98 11.66 54.63
CA ALA A 356 23.35 10.34 54.63
C ALA A 356 22.71 10.00 55.99
N LEU A 357 23.38 10.37 57.09
CA LEU A 357 22.83 10.22 58.45
C LEU A 357 21.61 11.11 58.71
N GLN A 358 21.62 12.36 58.21
CA GLN A 358 20.47 13.26 58.33
C GLN A 358 19.27 12.77 57.50
N ASN A 359 19.53 12.10 56.38
CA ASN A 359 18.50 11.55 55.51
C ASN A 359 17.84 10.27 56.07
N LEU A 360 18.43 9.62 57.08
CA LEU A 360 17.82 8.49 57.81
C LEU A 360 16.74 8.97 58.78
N ASN A 361 15.60 9.35 58.22
CA ASN A 361 14.43 9.74 58.99
C ASN A 361 13.24 8.90 58.55
N TYR A 362 13.28 7.61 58.90
CA TYR A 362 12.18 6.69 58.66
C TYR A 362 11.31 6.51 59.90
N THR A 363 10.00 6.45 59.69
CA THR A 363 8.97 6.16 60.69
C THR A 363 8.32 4.83 60.34
N GLU A 364 7.46 4.30 61.23
CA GLU A 364 6.60 3.13 60.91
C GLU A 364 5.68 3.35 59.69
N LYS A 365 5.59 4.59 59.18
CA LYS A 365 4.81 4.97 57.99
C LYS A 365 5.67 5.24 56.75
N THR A 366 6.99 5.20 56.87
CA THR A 366 7.87 5.38 55.71
C THR A 366 7.81 4.13 54.84
N ASP A 367 7.68 4.32 53.54
CA ASP A 367 7.58 3.19 52.60
C ASP A 367 8.86 2.32 52.65
N PRO A 368 8.75 0.98 52.69
CA PRO A 368 9.88 0.07 52.82
C PRO A 368 10.98 0.24 51.75
N ILE A 369 10.64 0.63 50.51
CA ILE A 369 11.63 0.86 49.44
C ILE A 369 12.44 2.13 49.75
N THR A 370 11.77 3.19 50.20
CA THR A 370 12.46 4.42 50.64
C THR A 370 13.47 4.15 51.75
N ILE A 371 13.15 3.21 52.64
CA ILE A 371 14.04 2.82 53.75
C ILE A 371 15.26 2.04 53.21
N LEU A 372 15.05 1.16 52.23
CA LEU A 372 16.13 0.43 51.57
C LEU A 372 17.10 1.38 50.84
N ASP A 373 16.58 2.41 50.18
CA ASP A 373 17.40 3.43 49.50
C ASP A 373 18.23 4.22 50.52
N GLN A 374 17.60 4.72 51.59
CA GLN A 374 18.30 5.43 52.67
C GLN A 374 19.38 4.56 53.34
N GLN A 375 19.10 3.27 53.54
CA GLN A 375 20.08 2.32 54.05
C GLN A 375 21.26 2.14 53.09
N THR A 376 20.99 2.02 51.79
CA THR A 376 22.00 1.84 50.75
C THR A 376 22.90 3.08 50.65
N ASP A 377 22.31 4.27 50.71
CA ASP A 377 23.04 5.54 50.72
C ASP A 377 23.97 5.65 51.94
N LEU A 378 23.47 5.34 53.14
CA LEU A 378 24.30 5.32 54.35
C LEU A 378 25.43 4.31 54.22
N PHE A 379 25.14 3.09 53.76
CA PHE A 379 26.15 2.06 53.60
C PHE A 379 27.26 2.49 52.63
N ASN A 380 26.89 3.03 51.47
CA ASN A 380 27.86 3.49 50.47
C ASN A 380 28.71 4.67 50.99
N ALA A 381 28.09 5.65 51.64
CA ALA A 381 28.80 6.77 52.25
C ALA A 381 29.77 6.29 53.35
N LEU A 382 29.33 5.34 54.18
CA LEU A 382 30.14 4.77 55.25
C LEU A 382 31.35 3.99 54.71
N ILE A 383 31.14 3.09 53.74
CA ILE A 383 32.23 2.28 53.16
C ILE A 383 33.27 3.15 52.48
N LYS A 384 32.83 4.17 51.73
CA LYS A 384 33.74 5.14 51.11
C LYS A 384 34.56 5.88 52.17
N ALA A 385 33.90 6.46 53.17
CA ALA A 385 34.57 7.19 54.25
C ALA A 385 35.53 6.31 55.05
N GLN A 386 35.19 5.05 55.32
CA GLN A 386 36.07 4.10 56.02
C GLN A 386 37.33 3.79 55.19
N LYS A 387 37.18 3.59 53.89
CA LYS A 387 38.30 3.33 52.99
C LYS A 387 39.24 4.53 52.93
N ASP A 388 38.70 5.71 52.66
CA ASP A 388 39.49 6.93 52.47
C ASP A 388 40.15 7.35 53.80
N PHE A 389 39.49 7.11 54.94
CA PHE A 389 40.10 7.24 56.27
C PHE A 389 41.28 6.27 56.48
N SER A 390 41.11 4.99 56.15
CA SER A 390 42.19 4.01 56.28
C SER A 390 43.39 4.34 55.39
N ASP A 391 43.18 4.95 54.24
CA ASP A 391 44.25 5.38 53.35
C ASP A 391 44.92 6.68 53.84
N ALA A 392 44.20 7.55 54.54
CA ALA A 392 44.77 8.74 55.19
C ALA A 392 45.55 8.43 56.48
N GLU A 393 45.31 7.28 57.12
CA GLU A 393 46.07 6.81 58.29
C GLU A 393 47.43 6.17 57.94
N LYS A 394 47.61 5.74 56.69
CA LYS A 394 48.88 5.19 56.17
C LYS A 394 49.81 6.30 55.72
#